data_AF-A0AAW3YRP4-F1
#
_entry.id   AF-A0AAW3YRP4-F1
#
_cell.length_a   1.000
_cell.length_b   1.000
_cell.length_c   1.000
_cell.angle_alpha   90.00
_cell.angle_beta   90.00
_cell.angle_gamma   90.00
#
_symmetry.space_group_name_H-M   'P 1'
#
loop_
_entity.id
_entity.type
_entity.pdbx_description
1 polymer ?
#
loop_
_entity_poly.entity_id
_entity_poly.type
_entity_poly.pdbx_seq_one_letter_code
_entity_poly.pdbx_strand_id
1 'polypeptide(L)'
;MDLLLSGKILLKEIKSPHEDYRTWIDVSLLDNLKPSYPFRTEPYAMLSLSNFSKRYELSKAKFKLRTASFLCSDIENQFDPNYDNVGNYIIINSLEELEAYLVSFNLNINDFTDTSYDDDYPL
;
A
#
# COMPACT_ATOMS: atom_id res chain seq x y z
N MET A 1 -3.61 6.52 8.03
CA MET A 1 -4.76 6.99 7.22
C MET A 1 -4.40 8.13 6.25
N ASP A 2 -3.83 9.26 6.72
CA ASP A 2 -3.46 10.39 5.86
C ASP A 2 -2.53 10.03 4.69
N LEU A 3 -1.58 9.11 4.90
CA LEU A 3 -0.65 8.64 3.87
C LEU A 3 -1.37 7.87 2.75
N LEU A 4 -2.31 6.99 3.11
CA LEU A 4 -3.11 6.21 2.17
C LEU A 4 -3.96 7.13 1.27
N LEU A 5 -4.63 8.12 1.88
CA LEU A 5 -5.45 9.11 1.17
C LEU A 5 -4.65 10.09 0.29
N SER A 6 -3.34 10.18 0.52
CA SER A 6 -2.41 10.94 -0.32
C SER A 6 -1.88 10.14 -1.51
N GLY A 7 -2.30 8.88 -1.68
CA GLY A 7 -1.91 8.03 -2.80
C GLY A 7 -0.67 7.17 -2.52
N LYS A 8 -0.18 7.13 -1.28
CA LYS A 8 0.95 6.27 -0.91
C LYS A 8 0.51 4.83 -0.70
N ILE A 9 1.46 3.92 -0.89
CA ILE A 9 1.29 2.49 -0.64
C ILE A 9 1.74 2.23 0.79
N LEU A 10 0.88 1.56 1.54
CA LEU A 10 1.14 1.14 2.90
C LEU A 10 1.43 -0.37 2.90
N LEU A 11 2.42 -0.78 3.67
CA LEU A 11 2.91 -2.15 3.76
C LEU A 11 2.85 -2.63 5.20
N LYS A 12 2.53 -3.91 5.40
CA LYS A 12 2.71 -4.58 6.68
C LYS A 12 3.17 -6.00 6.46
N GLU A 13 4.30 -6.36 7.07
CA GLU A 13 4.71 -7.75 7.20
C GLU A 13 3.76 -8.48 8.15
N ILE A 14 3.29 -9.65 7.71
CA ILE A 14 2.44 -10.55 8.49
C ILE A 14 3.17 -11.87 8.70
N LYS A 15 2.80 -12.58 9.76
CA LYS A 15 3.35 -13.92 10.01
C LYS A 15 2.96 -14.84 8.84
N SER A 16 3.98 -15.31 8.13
CA SER A 16 3.80 -16.27 7.05
C SER A 16 3.38 -17.64 7.60
N PRO A 17 2.63 -18.44 6.82
CA PRO A 17 2.33 -19.82 7.17
C PRO A 17 3.54 -20.76 7.05
N HIS A 18 4.60 -20.32 6.35
CA HIS A 18 5.83 -21.08 6.12
C HIS A 18 7.03 -20.27 6.64
N GLU A 19 7.85 -20.89 7.51
CA GLU A 19 9.01 -20.23 8.13
C GLU A 19 10.07 -19.74 7.13
N ASP A 20 10.15 -20.38 5.96
CA ASP A 20 11.08 -20.00 4.89
C ASP A 20 10.60 -18.79 4.07
N TYR A 21 9.40 -18.29 4.31
CA TYR A 21 8.81 -17.19 3.57
C TYR A 21 8.53 -16.01 4.48
N ARG A 22 8.68 -14.79 3.98
CA ARG A 22 8.11 -13.57 4.54
C ARG A 22 6.92 -13.15 3.71
N THR A 23 5.84 -12.75 4.36
CA THR A 23 4.60 -12.36 3.68
C THR A 23 4.28 -10.91 4.03
N TRP A 24 4.01 -10.10 3.03
CA TRP A 24 3.56 -8.73 3.18
C TRP A 24 2.15 -8.55 2.65
N ILE A 25 1.43 -7.63 3.28
CA ILE A 25 0.20 -7.08 2.77
C ILE A 25 0.49 -5.65 2.32
N ASP A 26 0.28 -5.39 1.03
CA ASP A 26 0.31 -4.04 0.46
C ASP A 26 -1.11 -3.50 0.30
N VAL A 27 -1.31 -2.25 0.71
CA VAL A 27 -2.58 -1.53 0.63
C VAL A 27 -2.34 -0.20 -0.04
N SER A 28 -3.12 0.10 -1.08
CA SER A 28 -3.04 1.38 -1.77
C SER A 28 -4.40 1.84 -2.27
N LEU A 29 -4.51 3.12 -2.65
CA LEU A 29 -5.69 3.57 -3.39
C LEU A 29 -5.75 2.90 -4.77
N LEU A 30 -6.97 2.65 -5.25
CA LEU A 30 -7.20 2.18 -6.61
C LEU A 30 -6.53 3.13 -7.61
N ASP A 31 -5.88 2.62 -8.67
CA ASP A 31 -5.09 3.45 -9.59
C ASP A 31 -5.89 4.58 -10.25
N ASN A 32 -7.17 4.36 -10.50
CA ASN A 32 -8.08 5.38 -11.06
C ASN A 32 -8.42 6.51 -10.08
N LEU A 33 -8.13 6.33 -8.79
CA LEU A 33 -8.36 7.29 -7.71
C LEU A 33 -7.05 7.88 -7.18
N LYS A 34 -5.91 7.33 -7.58
CA LYS A 34 -4.62 7.96 -7.30
C LYS A 34 -4.59 9.32 -7.98
N PRO A 35 -4.16 10.39 -7.29
CA PRO A 35 -3.94 11.66 -7.95
C PRO A 35 -2.97 11.43 -9.11
N SER A 36 -3.33 11.86 -10.33
CA SER A 36 -2.60 11.55 -11.58
C SER A 36 -1.14 12.02 -11.61
N TYR A 37 -0.61 12.62 -10.55
CA TYR A 37 0.77 13.05 -10.46
C TYR A 37 1.18 13.30 -9.00
N PRO A 38 2.39 12.90 -8.55
CA PRO A 38 3.02 13.58 -7.44
C PRO A 38 3.41 14.95 -7.97
N PHE A 39 2.53 15.96 -7.82
CA PHE A 39 2.90 17.34 -8.12
C PHE A 39 4.03 17.75 -7.17
N ARG A 40 5.28 17.50 -7.58
CA ARG A 40 6.40 18.40 -7.34
C ARG A 40 6.07 19.67 -8.11
N THR A 41 5.11 20.45 -7.60
CA THR A 41 5.08 21.86 -7.94
C THR A 41 6.37 22.44 -7.40
N GLU A 42 7.27 22.84 -8.29
CA GLU A 42 8.40 23.68 -7.91
C GLU A 42 7.89 24.86 -7.06
N PRO A 43 8.67 25.32 -6.07
CA PRO A 43 8.33 26.59 -5.43
C PRO A 43 8.14 27.62 -6.55
N TYR A 44 7.03 28.37 -6.53
CA TYR A 44 6.57 29.36 -7.54
C TYR A 44 5.66 28.88 -8.68
N ALA A 45 5.19 27.63 -8.73
CA ALA A 45 4.13 27.26 -9.67
C ALA A 45 2.82 28.05 -9.35
N MET A 46 2.35 28.85 -10.30
CA MET A 46 1.10 29.63 -10.23
C MET A 46 -0.11 28.69 -10.10
N LEU A 47 -0.52 28.39 -8.86
CA LEU A 47 -1.76 27.65 -8.59
C LEU A 47 -2.94 28.62 -8.71
N SER A 48 -3.51 28.72 -9.91
CA SER A 48 -4.80 29.36 -10.14
C SER A 48 -5.89 28.56 -9.42
N LEU A 49 -6.32 29.03 -8.23
CA LEU A 49 -7.64 28.87 -7.59
C LEU A 49 -8.38 27.52 -7.77
N SER A 50 -7.67 26.41 -7.91
CA SER A 50 -8.30 25.10 -7.90
C SER A 50 -8.20 24.59 -6.48
N ASN A 51 -9.33 24.21 -5.89
CA ASN A 51 -9.41 23.58 -4.57
C ASN A 51 -8.72 22.21 -4.63
N PHE A 52 -7.38 22.22 -4.71
CA PHE A 52 -6.54 21.04 -4.72
C PHE A 52 -6.48 20.48 -3.31
N SER A 53 -7.48 19.68 -2.96
CA SER A 53 -7.36 18.80 -1.81
C SER A 53 -6.26 17.78 -2.14
N LYS A 54 -5.11 17.89 -1.46
CA LYS A 54 -4.02 16.90 -1.47
C LYS A 54 -4.46 15.50 -0.96
N ARG A 55 -5.73 15.34 -0.59
CA ARG A 55 -6.32 14.16 0.03
C ARG A 55 -7.58 13.76 -0.72
N TYR A 56 -7.67 12.49 -1.09
CA TYR A 56 -8.88 11.94 -1.64
C TYR A 56 -10.00 11.92 -0.58
N GLU A 57 -11.24 12.13 -1.01
CA GLU A 57 -12.39 12.13 -0.10
C GLU A 57 -12.62 10.70 0.42
N LEU A 58 -12.59 10.52 1.75
CA LEU A 58 -12.70 9.21 2.41
C LEU A 58 -13.96 8.44 1.97
N SER A 59 -15.08 9.15 1.80
CA SER A 59 -16.37 8.58 1.39
C SER A 59 -16.40 8.04 -0.06
N LYS A 60 -15.41 8.38 -0.88
CA LYS A 60 -15.26 7.89 -2.27
C LYS A 60 -14.02 7.03 -2.45
N ALA A 61 -13.20 6.89 -1.41
CA ALA A 61 -11.94 6.18 -1.49
C ALA A 61 -12.20 4.68 -1.67
N LYS A 62 -11.61 4.12 -2.74
CA LYS A 62 -11.52 2.68 -2.95
C LYS A 62 -10.08 2.26 -2.83
N PHE A 63 -9.87 1.10 -2.22
CA PHE A 63 -8.57 0.56 -1.93
C PHE A 63 -8.34 -0.68 -2.77
N LYS A 64 -7.09 -0.94 -3.09
CA LYS A 64 -6.62 -2.23 -3.57
C LYS A 64 -5.64 -2.79 -2.55
N LEU A 65 -5.82 -4.06 -2.24
CA LEU A 65 -5.00 -4.80 -1.29
C LEU A 65 -4.41 -5.99 -2.02
N ARG A 66 -3.15 -6.30 -1.78
CA ARG A 66 -2.52 -7.53 -2.28
C ARG A 66 -1.64 -8.12 -1.19
N THR A 67 -1.54 -9.44 -1.23
CA THR A 67 -0.65 -10.20 -0.37
C THR A 67 0.46 -10.78 -1.25
N ALA A 68 1.71 -10.57 -0.85
CA ALA A 68 2.88 -11.07 -1.56
C ALA A 68 3.77 -11.83 -0.57
N SER A 69 4.20 -13.03 -0.97
CA SER A 69 5.12 -13.85 -0.18
C SER A 69 6.42 -14.06 -0.93
N PHE A 70 7.55 -13.89 -0.23
CA PHE A 70 8.89 -14.05 -0.79
C PHE A 70 9.73 -14.96 0.10
N LEU A 71 10.69 -15.68 -0.47
CA LEU A 71 11.61 -16.52 0.31
C LEU A 71 12.54 -15.65 1.15
N CYS A 72 12.66 -15.96 2.44
CA CYS A 72 13.60 -15.29 3.36
C CYS A 72 15.02 -15.28 2.78
N SER A 73 15.46 -16.41 2.23
CA SER A 73 16.80 -16.55 1.64
C SER A 73 17.01 -15.63 0.44
N ASP A 74 15.99 -15.35 -0.38
CA ASP A 74 16.15 -14.45 -1.52
C ASP A 74 16.38 -13.01 -1.03
N ILE A 75 15.61 -12.58 -0.04
CA ILE A 75 15.71 -11.24 0.56
C ILE A 75 17.06 -11.06 1.26
N GLU A 76 17.45 -11.99 2.13
CA GLU A 76 18.68 -11.90 2.91
C GLU A 76 19.94 -11.92 2.05
N ASN A 77 19.91 -12.60 0.90
CA ASN A 77 21.02 -12.65 -0.05
C ASN A 77 20.91 -11.60 -1.17
N GLN A 78 19.90 -10.72 -1.14
CA GLN A 78 19.62 -9.73 -2.18
C GLN A 78 19.52 -10.34 -3.59
N PHE A 79 18.98 -11.56 -3.67
CA PHE A 79 18.69 -12.20 -4.93
C PHE A 79 17.39 -11.63 -5.54
N ASP A 80 17.22 -11.86 -6.84
CA ASP A 80 15.96 -11.58 -7.52
C ASP A 80 14.88 -12.49 -6.93
N PRO A 81 13.89 -11.95 -6.20
CA PRO A 81 12.99 -12.76 -5.42
C PRO A 81 11.93 -13.40 -6.30
N ASN A 82 11.51 -14.60 -5.95
CA ASN A 82 10.48 -15.28 -6.73
C ASN A 82 9.10 -14.59 -6.57
N TYR A 83 8.54 -14.13 -7.69
CA TYR A 83 7.24 -13.46 -7.76
C TYR A 83 6.03 -14.39 -7.99
N ASP A 84 6.21 -15.72 -8.08
CA ASP A 84 5.12 -16.69 -8.25
C ASP A 84 4.06 -16.62 -7.13
N ASN A 85 4.49 -16.27 -5.91
CA ASN A 85 3.60 -16.17 -4.74
C ASN A 85 3.05 -14.76 -4.51
N VAL A 86 3.11 -13.90 -5.53
CA VAL A 86 2.47 -12.59 -5.50
C VAL A 86 1.00 -12.76 -5.86
N GLY A 87 0.12 -12.57 -4.87
CA GLY A 87 -1.32 -12.66 -5.05
C GLY A 87 -1.87 -11.59 -5.99
N ASN A 88 -3.12 -11.76 -6.42
CA ASN A 88 -3.83 -10.74 -7.18
C ASN A 88 -4.31 -9.59 -6.28
N TYR A 89 -4.47 -8.41 -6.88
CA TYR A 89 -5.10 -7.29 -6.19
C TYR A 89 -6.58 -7.57 -5.92
N ILE A 90 -6.97 -7.43 -4.67
CA ILE A 90 -8.35 -7.44 -4.19
C ILE A 90 -8.83 -5.99 -4.12
N ILE A 91 -9.99 -5.71 -4.69
CA ILE A 91 -10.59 -4.37 -4.68
C ILE A 91 -11.54 -4.26 -3.49
N ILE A 92 -11.32 -3.23 -2.68
CA ILE A 92 -12.11 -2.90 -1.50
C ILE A 92 -12.79 -1.56 -1.77
N ASN A 93 -14.12 -1.52 -1.65
CA ASN A 93 -14.90 -0.37 -2.09
C ASN A 93 -15.10 0.70 -1.01
N SER A 94 -14.88 0.36 0.26
CA SER A 94 -15.06 1.27 1.38
C SER A 94 -13.99 1.08 2.45
N LEU A 95 -13.83 2.08 3.32
CA LEU A 95 -12.96 1.94 4.49
C LEU A 95 -13.45 0.84 5.44
N GLU A 96 -14.75 0.71 5.63
CA GLU A 96 -15.34 -0.29 6.53
C GLU A 96 -15.01 -1.72 6.07
N GLU A 97 -15.05 -1.98 4.76
CA GLU A 97 -14.62 -3.25 4.18
C GLU A 97 -13.12 -3.48 4.38
N LEU A 98 -12.30 -2.43 4.28
CA LEU A 98 -10.85 -2.51 4.53
C LEU A 98 -10.58 -2.87 5.99
N GLU A 99 -11.22 -2.18 6.93
CA GLU A 99 -11.08 -2.44 8.35
C GLU A 99 -11.58 -3.84 8.71
N ALA A 100 -12.72 -4.28 8.17
CA ALA A 100 -13.21 -5.64 8.38
C ALA A 100 -12.24 -6.70 7.85
N TYR A 101 -11.64 -6.47 6.68
CA TYR A 101 -10.62 -7.35 6.13
C TYR A 101 -9.39 -7.39 7.05
N LEU A 102 -8.85 -6.24 7.45
CA LEU A 102 -7.68 -6.18 8.34
C LEU A 102 -7.94 -6.80 9.71
N VAL A 103 -9.12 -6.61 10.29
CA VAL A 103 -9.54 -7.22 11.56
C VAL A 103 -9.57 -8.75 11.45
N SER A 104 -9.94 -9.32 10.29
CA SER A 104 -9.87 -10.77 10.07
C SER A 104 -8.44 -11.33 10.14
N PHE A 105 -7.44 -10.49 9.86
CA PHE A 105 -6.02 -10.79 10.02
C PHE A 105 -5.46 -10.32 11.37
N ASN A 106 -6.31 -9.80 12.26
CA ASN A 106 -5.91 -9.18 13.53
C ASN A 106 -4.91 -8.01 13.35
N LEU A 107 -5.09 -7.24 12.27
CA LEU A 107 -4.26 -6.09 11.90
C LEU A 107 -5.06 -4.79 11.97
N ASN A 108 -4.36 -3.68 12.20
CA ASN A 108 -4.93 -2.34 12.13
C ASN A 108 -4.23 -1.53 11.04
N ILE A 109 -4.94 -0.64 10.35
CA ILE A 109 -4.32 0.23 9.31
C ILE A 109 -3.19 1.12 9.86
N ASN A 110 -3.19 1.41 11.17
CA ASN A 110 -2.15 2.19 11.83
C ASN A 110 -0.84 1.40 12.03
N ASP A 111 -0.89 0.07 11.96
CA ASP A 111 0.29 -0.78 12.04
C ASP A 111 1.09 -0.83 10.74
N PHE A 112 0.51 -0.31 9.64
CA PHE A 112 1.15 -0.30 8.33
C PHE A 112 2.13 0.87 8.21
N THR A 113 3.29 0.58 7.65
CA THR A 113 4.34 1.56 7.33
C THR A 113 4.25 1.94 5.86
N ASP A 114 4.86 3.05 5.47
CA ASP A 114 4.96 3.45 4.07
C ASP A 114 6.02 2.59 3.37
N THR A 115 5.74 2.08 2.17
CA THR A 115 6.66 1.20 1.43
C THR A 115 8.03 1.84 1.20
N SER A 116 8.11 3.18 1.21
CA SER A 116 9.37 3.90 1.04
C SER A 116 10.34 3.75 2.22
N TYR A 117 9.92 3.12 3.33
CA TYR A 117 10.72 2.90 4.53
C TYR A 117 11.05 1.41 4.76
N ASP A 118 10.61 0.52 3.88
CA ASP A 118 10.85 -0.91 3.98
C ASP A 118 11.80 -1.32 2.85
N ASP A 119 13.11 -1.26 3.12
CA ASP A 119 14.17 -1.58 2.15
C ASP A 119 14.20 -3.09 1.79
N ASP A 120 13.59 -3.93 2.64
CA ASP A 120 13.53 -5.38 2.46
C ASP A 120 12.36 -5.81 1.57
N TYR A 121 11.41 -4.91 1.27
CA TYR A 121 10.27 -5.22 0.42
C TYR A 121 10.65 -5.14 -1.06
N PRO A 122 10.59 -6.27 -1.80
CA PRO A 122 11.19 -6.35 -3.13
C PRO A 122 10.31 -5.86 -4.30
N LEU A 123 9.24 -5.11 -4.01
CA LEU A 123 8.23 -4.66 -4.99
C LEU A 123 7.95 -3.15 -4.97
#